data_AF-A0A6J7J956-F1
#
_entry.id   AF-A0A6J7J956-F1
#
_cell.length_a   1.000
_cell.length_b   1.000
_cell.length_c   1.000
_cell.angle_alpha   90.00
_cell.angle_beta   90.00
_cell.angle_gamma   90.00
#
_symmetry.space_group_name_H-M   'P 1'
#
loop_
_entity.id
_entity.type
_entity.pdbx_description
1 polymer ?
#
loop_
_entity_poly.entity_id
_entity_poly.type
_entity_poly.pdbx_seq_one_letter_code
_entity_poly.pdbx_strand_id
1 'polypeptide(L)' 'MSPYRYRCTACGNLTRFDVTIARRTAAFHHYSVGGDLTVEDEQVLDETIEKVECRWCGTGSSVVALVDEVAG' A
#
# COMPACT_ATOMS: atom_id res chain seq x y z
N MET A 1 6.17 -1.85 5.97
CA MET A 1 6.96 -1.55 4.75
C MET A 1 7.19 -0.05 4.66
N SER A 2 8.37 0.40 4.23
CA SER A 2 8.61 1.83 3.99
C SER A 2 7.73 2.30 2.82
N PRO A 3 7.09 3.48 2.88
CA PRO A 3 6.21 3.92 1.82
C PRO A 3 7.00 4.11 0.52
N TYR A 4 6.62 3.39 -0.53
CA TYR A 4 7.15 3.62 -1.88
C TYR A 4 6.78 5.03 -2.34
N ARG A 5 7.78 5.78 -2.79
CA ARG A 5 7.56 7.04 -3.49
C ARG A 5 7.29 6.74 -4.96
N TYR A 6 6.37 7.47 -5.58
CA TYR A 6 6.04 7.29 -6.99
C TYR A 6 6.21 8.57 -7.77
N ARG A 7 6.56 8.44 -9.06
CA ARG A 7 6.57 9.53 -10.02
C ARG A 7 5.81 9.13 -11.28
N CYS A 8 4.90 9.99 -11.72
CA CYS A 8 4.34 9.86 -13.07
C CYS A 8 5.25 10.57 -14.07
N THR A 9 5.83 9.82 -15.00
CA THR A 9 6.69 10.37 -16.06
C THR A 9 5.90 11.06 -17.17
N ALA A 10 4.60 10.80 -17.28
CA ALA A 10 3.73 11.45 -18.28
C ALA A 10 3.36 12.90 -17.91
N CYS A 11 3.03 13.17 -16.65
CA CYS A 11 2.56 14.50 -16.22
C CYS A 11 3.36 15.13 -15.07
N GLY A 12 4.39 14.45 -14.55
CA GLY A 12 5.25 14.97 -13.48
C GLY A 12 4.66 14.89 -12.07
N ASN A 13 3.48 14.30 -11.88
CA ASN A 13 2.87 14.15 -10.55
C ASN A 13 3.75 13.30 -9.63
N LEU A 14 3.85 13.72 -8.36
CA LEU A 14 4.68 13.09 -7.31
C LEU A 14 3.91 12.80 -6.02
N THR A 15 2.64 13.22 -5.91
CA THR A 15 1.97 13.31 -4.60
C THR A 15 0.61 12.62 -4.53
N ARG A 16 -0.01 12.25 -5.66
CA ARG A 16 -1.37 11.68 -5.68
C ARG A 16 -1.48 10.48 -6.60
N PHE A 17 -1.55 9.29 -6.03
CA PHE A 17 -1.68 8.03 -6.75
C PHE A 17 -2.75 7.17 -6.09
N ASP A 18 -3.51 6.45 -6.92
CA ASP A 18 -4.35 5.36 -6.44
C ASP A 18 -3.50 4.09 -6.45
N VAL A 19 -3.42 3.41 -5.31
CA VAL A 19 -2.59 2.22 -5.12
C VAL A 19 -3.49 1.07 -4.69
N THR A 20 -3.46 -0.03 -5.43
CA THR A 20 -4.14 -1.27 -5.08
C THR A 20 -3.13 -2.27 -4.55
N ILE A 21 -3.43 -2.85 -3.38
CA ILE A 21 -2.55 -3.76 -2.66
C ILE A 21 -3.35 -5.01 -2.29
N ALA A 22 -2.80 -6.18 -2.58
CA ALA A 22 -3.23 -7.43 -1.99
C ALA A 22 -2.41 -7.67 -0.72
N ARG A 23 -3.08 -7.84 0.42
CA ARG A 23 -2.45 -8.14 1.70
C ARG A 23 -3.05 -9.40 2.29
N ARG A 24 -2.18 -10.29 2.78
CA ARG A 24 -2.56 -11.48 3.53
C ARG A 24 -2.04 -11.35 4.95
N THR A 25 -2.94 -11.46 5.92
CA THR A 25 -2.61 -11.31 7.34
C THR A 25 -3.09 -12.53 8.14
N ALA A 26 -2.42 -12.79 9.25
CA ALA A 26 -2.92 -13.62 10.33
C ALA A 26 -3.18 -12.72 11.53
N ALA A 27 -4.36 -12.82 12.14
CA ALA A 27 -4.78 -11.92 13.21
C ALA A 27 -5.34 -12.72 14.39
N PHE A 28 -4.99 -12.30 15.61
CA PHE A 28 -5.55 -12.83 16.85
C PHE A 28 -6.80 -12.04 17.22
N HIS A 29 -7.97 -12.67 17.05
CA HIS A 29 -9.27 -12.07 17.31
C HIS A 29 -9.72 -12.37 18.74
N HIS A 30 -10.03 -11.33 19.50
CA HIS A 30 -10.66 -11.41 20.79
C HIS A 30 -12.07 -10.82 20.70
N TYR A 31 -13.08 -11.65 20.96
CA TYR A 31 -14.47 -11.21 21.06
C TYR A 31 -14.85 -10.98 22.52
N SER A 32 -15.49 -9.85 22.81
CA SER A 32 -16.15 -9.63 24.10
C SER A 32 -17.31 -10.62 24.28
N VAL A 33 -17.77 -10.83 25.51
CA VAL A 33 -18.99 -11.63 25.77
C VAL A 33 -20.21 -11.03 25.07
N GLY A 34 -20.23 -9.71 24.85
CA GLY A 34 -21.26 -8.99 24.09
C GLY A 34 -21.13 -9.10 22.57
N GLY A 35 -20.05 -9.67 22.06
CA GLY A 35 -19.80 -9.90 20.63
C GLY A 35 -18.95 -8.84 19.94
N ASP A 36 -18.41 -7.86 20.65
CA ASP A 36 -17.53 -6.84 20.07
C ASP A 36 -16.16 -7.44 19.72
N LEU A 37 -15.66 -7.18 18.51
CA LEU A 37 -14.36 -7.66 18.05
C LEU A 37 -13.25 -6.67 18.40
N THR A 38 -12.17 -7.18 18.97
CA THR A 38 -10.85 -6.53 19.04
C THR A 38 -9.81 -7.45 18.38
N VAL A 39 -8.94 -6.89 17.54
CA VAL A 39 -7.76 -7.59 17.02
C VAL A 39 -6.59 -7.20 17.92
N GLU A 40 -6.11 -8.13 18.73
CA GLU A 40 -5.05 -7.84 19.73
C GLU A 40 -3.64 -7.97 19.14
N ASP A 41 -3.47 -8.82 18.13
CA ASP A 41 -2.23 -8.97 17.38
C ASP A 41 -2.54 -9.21 15.90
N GLU A 42 -1.73 -8.64 15.01
CA GLU A 42 -1.86 -8.82 13.56
C GLU A 42 -0.47 -8.95 12.94
N GLN A 43 -0.26 -10.06 12.26
CA GLN A 43 0.94 -10.31 11.47
C GLN A 43 0.61 -10.23 9.98
N VAL A 44 1.32 -9.36 9.27
CA VAL A 44 1.31 -9.36 7.79
C VAL A 44 2.19 -10.49 7.30
N LEU A 45 1.58 -11.45 6.59
CA LEU A 45 2.26 -12.62 6.04
C LEU A 45 2.80 -12.35 4.63
N ASP A 46 2.04 -11.60 3.84
CA ASP A 46 2.39 -11.24 2.47
C ASP A 46 1.70 -9.93 2.09
N GLU A 47 2.37 -9.14 1.25
CA GLU A 47 1.87 -7.88 0.73
C GLU A 47 2.44 -7.63 -0.66
N THR A 48 1.56 -7.44 -1.63
CA THR A 48 1.93 -7.17 -3.02
C THR A 48 1.18 -5.96 -3.54
N ILE A 49 1.89 -5.00 -4.13
CA ILE A 49 1.28 -3.89 -4.87
C ILE A 49 0.85 -4.44 -6.23
N GLU A 50 -0.46 -4.44 -6.47
CA GLU A 50 -1.04 -4.94 -7.71
C GLU A 50 -1.08 -3.86 -8.79
N LYS A 51 -1.34 -2.61 -8.40
CA LYS A 51 -1.57 -1.52 -9.34
C LYS A 51 -1.23 -0.17 -8.74
N VAL A 52 -0.68 0.72 -9.56
CA VAL A 52 -0.48 2.12 -9.23
C VAL A 52 -0.95 2.99 -10.39
N GLU A 53 -1.82 3.95 -10.11
CA GLU A 53 -2.38 4.86 -11.12
C GLU A 53 -2.17 6.32 -10.73
N CYS A 54 -1.73 7.13 -11.69
CA CYS A 54 -1.62 8.57 -11.49
C CYS A 54 -3.02 9.18 -11.43
N ARG A 55 -3.43 9.71 -10.28
CA ARG A 55 -4.77 10.28 -10.13
C ARG A 55 -4.99 11.57 -10.91
N TRP A 56 -3.91 12.20 -11.39
CA TRP A 56 -3.99 13.44 -12.16
C TRP A 56 -4.28 13.21 -13.65
N CYS A 57 -3.47 12.38 -14.32
CA CYS A 57 -3.65 12.11 -15.75
C CYS A 57 -4.38 10.79 -16.04
N GLY A 58 -4.67 9.99 -15.02
CA GLY A 58 -5.39 8.72 -15.14
C GLY A 58 -4.56 7.55 -15.68
N THR A 59 -3.26 7.74 -15.95
CA THR A 59 -2.40 6.67 -16.50
C THR A 59 -1.66 5.91 -15.40
N GLY A 60 -1.63 4.58 -15.51
CA GLY A 60 -0.80 3.70 -14.68
C GLY A 60 0.55 3.35 -15.31
N SER A 61 0.59 3.16 -16.64
CA SER A 61 1.80 2.71 -17.37
C SER A 61 2.98 3.68 -17.33
N SER A 62 2.73 4.95 -16.99
CA SER A 62 3.76 5.98 -16.86
C SER A 62 4.15 6.25 -15.41
N VAL A 63 3.69 5.42 -14.46
CA VAL A 63 4.10 5.53 -13.05
C VAL A 63 5.32 4.66 -12.80
N VAL A 64 6.34 5.26 -12.20
CA VAL A 64 7.55 4.56 -11.76
C VAL A 64 7.70 4.69 -10.25
N ALA A 65 8.07 3.59 -9.59
CA ALA A 65 8.50 3.61 -8.20
C ALA A 65 9.88 4.27 -8.13
N LEU A 66 10.02 5.22 -7.22
CA LEU A 66 11.30 5.79 -6.83
C LEU A 66 11.83 4.91 -5.70
N VAL A 67 12.86 4.13 -6.00
CA VAL A 67 13.66 3.47 -4.98
C VAL A 67 14.51 4.55 -4.32
N ASP A 68 14.20 4.91 -3.07
CA ASP A 68 15.16 5.66 -2.27
C ASP A 68 16.27 4.65 -1.91
N GLU A 69 17.50 4.90 -2.36
CA GLU A 69 18.70 4.22 -1.89
C GLU A 69 18.96 4.63 -0.43
N VAL A 70 18.13 4.14 0.49
CA VAL A 70 18.46 4.12 1.92
C VAL A 70 18.66 2.67 2.31
N ALA A 71 19.71 2.09 1.73
CA ALA A 71 20.40 0.94 2.28
C ALA A 71 21.67 1.47 2.96
N GLY A 72 21.50 1.84 4.23
CA GLY A 72 22.57 2.09 5.20
C GLY A 72 22.11 1.55 6.53
#